data_AF-A0A484LHU3-F1
#
_entry.id   AF-A0A484LHU3-F1
#
_cell.length_a   1.000
_cell.length_b   1.000
_cell.length_c   1.000
_cell.angle_alpha   90.00
_cell.angle_beta   90.00
_cell.angle_gamma   90.00
#
_symmetry.space_group_name_H-M   'P 1'
#
loop_
_entity.id
_entity.type
_entity.pdbx_description
1 polymer ?
#
loop_
_entity_poly.entity_id
_entity_poly.type
_entity_poly.pdbx_seq_one_letter_code
_entity_poly.pdbx_strand_id
1 'polypeptide(L)'
;MFEAQAHIYKHTFNYANSMALSSALRLNIPDIIHAAAGKPVTLPHLASALHLPPAKHDHLRRLMRLLTHNGFFRYRSTTDDREEEEKGYVLTASSRLLVKGQVPNLSPFVRVHTEPDLMTPFQFLGDWFSGNAGEEVTPFEMAHGGVPLWKLCGEDPRLNNAFNEAMLCNSEMQGLGLGDCGPVFEGLATVTDVGGGTGMFAKLVVEAFPGLECTVFDLPHVVAGLQPPSDNLRFVGGDMFDSIPSSDAIILKHIMHNWSDENCLKILKKCKEAITSNNGVIKGKVIIIDIVMDEKGKEDGGAITEMKFMFDVLMMVYLNARERTEKEWERMFIEAGFSGYHISHVFGIWSLIEMCGKTRLDRISNEVIPCQVGMAPVEDKLRKARLRWFGHVRRRDADAPVRRCERITVIGGSRGRGRPMKNWKEVIRQYLGLLDLTEDMALDRNLWKTRIRVAG
;
A
#
# COMPACT_ATOMS: atom_id res chain seq x y z
N MET A 1 -1.48 -33.74 -14.44
CA MET A 1 -1.32 -34.42 -13.13
C MET A 1 -0.05 -33.97 -12.43
N PHE A 2 1.15 -34.11 -13.02
CA PHE A 2 2.41 -33.67 -12.39
C PHE A 2 2.52 -32.16 -12.12
N GLU A 3 1.96 -31.31 -12.98
CA GLU A 3 1.90 -29.86 -12.71
C GLU A 3 1.05 -29.53 -11.47
N ALA A 4 -0.08 -30.23 -11.29
CA ALA A 4 -0.91 -30.09 -10.10
C ALA A 4 -0.17 -30.59 -8.84
N GLN A 5 0.57 -31.69 -8.93
CA GLN A 5 1.42 -32.18 -7.84
C GLN A 5 2.49 -31.14 -7.46
N ALA A 6 3.19 -30.56 -8.45
CA ALA A 6 4.19 -29.52 -8.21
C ALA A 6 3.56 -28.27 -7.58
N HIS A 7 2.36 -27.88 -8.02
CA HIS A 7 1.60 -26.77 -7.43
C HIS A 7 1.27 -27.02 -5.96
N ILE A 8 0.79 -28.22 -5.61
CA ILE A 8 0.52 -28.61 -4.22
C ILE A 8 1.82 -28.53 -3.40
N TYR A 9 2.90 -29.17 -3.85
CA TYR A 9 4.17 -29.18 -3.12
C TYR A 9 4.75 -27.78 -2.92
N LYS A 10 4.62 -26.90 -3.91
CA LYS A 10 5.05 -25.51 -3.80
C LYS A 10 4.36 -24.81 -2.64
N HIS A 11 3.04 -24.98 -2.49
CA HIS A 11 2.29 -24.38 -1.39
C HIS A 11 2.55 -25.08 -0.04
N THR A 12 2.64 -26.41 -0.02
CA THR A 12 2.98 -27.18 1.20
C THR A 12 4.32 -26.76 1.80
N PHE A 13 5.34 -26.55 0.97
CA PHE A 13 6.69 -26.21 1.42
C PHE A 13 6.99 -24.71 1.33
N ASN A 14 6.00 -23.85 1.12
CA ASN A 14 6.24 -22.42 0.94
C ASN A 14 6.85 -21.76 2.19
N TYR A 15 6.58 -22.31 3.38
CA TYR A 15 7.21 -21.87 4.64
C TYR A 15 8.75 -21.97 4.59
N ALA A 16 9.30 -22.90 3.80
CA ALA A 16 10.74 -23.02 3.63
C ALA A 16 11.35 -21.78 2.96
N ASN A 17 10.59 -21.09 2.09
CA ASN A 17 11.03 -19.82 1.51
C ASN A 17 11.12 -18.72 2.57
N SER A 18 10.09 -18.59 3.42
CA SER A 18 10.07 -17.63 4.53
C SER A 18 11.20 -17.89 5.52
N MET A 19 11.41 -19.15 5.91
CA MET A 19 12.47 -19.55 6.83
C MET A 19 13.87 -19.40 6.23
N ALA A 20 14.04 -19.65 4.93
CA ALA A 20 15.30 -19.39 4.25
C ALA A 20 15.66 -17.90 4.25
N LEU A 21 14.68 -17.04 3.99
CA LEU A 21 14.85 -15.58 4.03
C LEU A 21 15.20 -15.12 5.46
N SER A 22 14.41 -15.55 6.45
CA SER A 22 14.66 -15.23 7.87
C SER A 22 16.06 -15.71 8.31
N SER A 23 16.47 -16.92 7.90
CA SER A 23 17.81 -17.45 8.18
C SER A 23 18.91 -16.58 7.56
N ALA A 24 18.73 -16.08 6.34
CA ALA A 24 19.69 -15.19 5.70
C ALA A 24 19.85 -13.87 6.47
N LEU A 25 18.77 -13.34 7.04
CA LEU A 25 18.80 -12.15 7.89
C LEU A 25 19.46 -12.40 9.24
N ARG A 26 19.22 -13.58 9.85
CA ARG A 26 19.88 -13.99 11.11
C ARG A 26 21.38 -14.18 10.93
N LEU A 27 21.79 -14.64 9.75
CA LEU A 27 23.19 -14.80 9.36
C LEU A 27 23.83 -13.50 8.83
N ASN A 28 23.09 -12.38 8.74
CA ASN A 28 23.58 -11.12 8.16
C ASN A 28 24.14 -11.27 6.74
N ILE A 29 23.60 -12.19 5.94
CA ILE A 29 24.10 -12.44 4.57
C ILE A 29 23.96 -11.21 3.67
N PRO A 30 22.82 -10.47 3.65
CA PRO A 30 22.71 -9.25 2.85
C PRO A 30 23.77 -8.22 3.20
N ASP A 31 24.06 -8.02 4.49
CA ASP A 31 25.05 -7.06 4.99
C ASP A 31 26.48 -7.44 4.56
N ILE A 32 26.85 -8.72 4.68
CA ILE A 32 28.17 -9.21 4.26
C ILE A 32 28.37 -8.99 2.75
N ILE A 33 27.34 -9.27 1.94
CA ILE A 33 27.42 -9.05 0.49
C ILE A 33 27.42 -7.55 0.17
N HIS A 34 26.68 -6.73 0.92
CA HIS A 34 26.69 -5.28 0.78
C HIS A 34 28.08 -4.68 1.03
N ALA A 35 28.78 -5.16 2.07
CA ALA A 35 30.12 -4.70 2.44
C ALA A 35 31.17 -4.88 1.33
N ALA A 36 30.93 -5.77 0.36
CA ALA A 36 31.78 -5.95 -0.81
C ALA A 36 31.60 -4.83 -1.88
N ALA A 37 30.80 -3.79 -1.61
CA ALA A 37 30.64 -2.59 -2.43
C ALA A 37 30.31 -2.89 -3.91
N GLY A 38 29.46 -3.90 -4.14
CA GLY A 38 29.01 -4.30 -5.49
C GLY A 38 29.89 -5.35 -6.17
N LYS A 39 31.02 -5.74 -5.57
CA LYS A 39 31.84 -6.87 -6.04
C LYS A 39 31.16 -8.21 -5.72
N PRO A 40 31.26 -9.22 -6.60
CA PRO A 40 30.72 -10.55 -6.33
C PRO A 40 31.39 -11.22 -5.12
N VAL A 41 30.60 -11.77 -4.21
CA VAL A 41 31.11 -12.52 -3.04
C VAL A 41 31.05 -14.01 -3.29
N THR A 42 32.20 -14.69 -3.27
CA THR A 42 32.29 -16.14 -3.46
C THR A 42 31.68 -16.90 -2.28
N LEU A 43 31.26 -18.16 -2.51
CA LEU A 43 30.76 -19.01 -1.43
C LEU A 43 31.80 -19.26 -0.31
N PRO A 44 33.09 -19.55 -0.60
CA PRO A 44 34.10 -19.69 0.46
C PRO A 44 34.31 -18.41 1.27
N HIS A 45 34.31 -17.24 0.61
CA HIS A 45 34.43 -15.96 1.33
C HIS A 45 33.22 -15.72 2.23
N LEU A 46 32.00 -15.97 1.73
CA LEU A 46 30.79 -15.86 2.53
C LEU A 46 30.82 -16.82 3.72
N ALA A 47 31.21 -18.08 3.53
CA ALA A 47 31.32 -19.06 4.61
C ALA A 47 32.36 -18.64 5.67
N SER A 48 33.47 -18.04 5.23
CA SER A 48 34.50 -17.49 6.11
C SER A 48 34.00 -16.29 6.91
N ALA A 49 33.32 -15.34 6.26
CA ALA A 49 32.74 -14.16 6.91
C ALA A 49 31.65 -14.52 7.94
N LEU A 50 30.94 -15.63 7.69
CA LEU A 50 29.96 -16.21 8.62
C LEU A 50 30.58 -17.10 9.71
N HIS A 51 31.90 -17.31 9.70
CA HIS A 51 32.60 -18.23 10.58
C HIS A 51 31.99 -19.65 10.61
N LEU A 52 31.54 -20.16 9.47
CA LEU A 52 30.91 -21.48 9.39
C LEU A 52 31.93 -22.61 9.38
N PRO A 53 31.70 -23.71 10.13
CA PRO A 53 32.54 -24.89 10.05
C PRO A 53 32.44 -25.53 8.66
N PRO A 54 33.51 -26.17 8.14
CA PRO A 54 33.53 -26.79 6.80
C PRO A 54 32.35 -27.73 6.53
N ALA A 55 31.90 -28.46 7.56
CA ALA A 55 30.74 -29.36 7.48
C ALA A 55 29.42 -28.66 7.07
N LYS A 56 29.31 -27.33 7.24
CA LYS A 56 28.12 -26.55 6.88
C LYS A 56 28.23 -25.79 5.55
N HIS A 57 29.37 -25.85 4.87
CA HIS A 57 29.60 -25.09 3.63
C HIS A 57 28.65 -25.52 2.50
N ASP A 58 28.41 -26.82 2.34
CA ASP A 58 27.43 -27.31 1.35
C ASP A 58 25.99 -26.90 1.71
N HIS A 59 25.66 -26.85 3.00
CA HIS A 59 24.34 -26.39 3.44
C HIS A 59 24.13 -24.90 3.14
N LEU A 60 25.14 -24.06 3.35
CA LEU A 60 25.10 -22.65 2.93
C LEU A 60 24.88 -22.53 1.42
N ARG A 61 25.58 -23.34 0.61
CA ARG A 61 25.40 -23.37 -0.85
C ARG A 61 23.95 -23.65 -1.25
N ARG A 62 23.31 -24.63 -0.59
CA ARG A 62 21.92 -25.03 -0.85
C ARG A 62 20.93 -23.93 -0.47
N LEU A 63 21.16 -23.26 0.68
CA LEU A 63 20.38 -22.11 1.11
C LEU A 63 20.50 -20.95 0.12
N MET A 64 21.73 -20.57 -0.26
CA MET A 64 21.99 -19.51 -1.23
C MET A 64 21.40 -19.81 -2.60
N ARG A 65 21.38 -21.08 -3.03
CA ARG A 65 20.73 -21.48 -4.28
C ARG A 65 19.22 -21.19 -4.26
N LEU A 66 18.53 -21.50 -3.17
CA LEU A 66 17.09 -21.20 -3.03
C LEU A 66 16.85 -19.68 -3.02
N LEU A 67 17.63 -18.92 -2.24
CA LEU A 67 17.50 -17.46 -2.15
C LEU A 67 17.83 -16.76 -3.47
N THR A 68 18.77 -17.30 -4.24
CA THR A 68 19.09 -16.83 -5.60
C THR A 68 17.94 -17.12 -6.55
N HIS A 69 17.35 -18.32 -6.50
CA HIS A 69 16.19 -18.67 -7.32
C HIS A 69 14.97 -17.80 -7.00
N ASN A 70 14.75 -17.47 -5.73
CA ASN A 70 13.68 -16.58 -5.27
C ASN A 70 13.97 -15.10 -5.55
N GLY A 71 15.09 -14.77 -6.20
CA GLY A 71 15.41 -13.42 -6.65
C GLY A 71 16.00 -12.48 -5.58
N PHE A 72 16.33 -12.97 -4.39
CA PHE A 72 17.02 -12.16 -3.38
C PHE A 72 18.50 -11.96 -3.72
N PHE A 73 19.16 -12.92 -4.35
CA PHE A 73 20.54 -12.77 -4.80
C PHE A 73 20.66 -13.11 -6.27
N ARG A 74 21.75 -12.66 -6.90
CA ARG A 74 22.13 -13.08 -8.25
C ARG A 74 23.55 -13.62 -8.21
N TYR A 75 23.80 -14.72 -8.92
CA TYR A 75 25.16 -15.19 -9.15
C TYR A 75 25.70 -14.53 -10.42
N ARG A 76 26.77 -13.73 -10.31
CA ARG A 76 27.41 -13.01 -11.42
C ARG A 76 28.79 -13.62 -11.69
N SER A 77 29.13 -13.73 -12.97
CA SER A 77 30.47 -14.01 -13.47
C SER A 77 30.88 -12.84 -14.34
N THR A 78 31.95 -12.11 -13.99
CA THR A 78 32.51 -11.08 -14.87
C THR A 78 33.65 -11.67 -15.66
N THR A 79 33.46 -11.79 -16.97
CA THR A 79 34.53 -12.01 -17.95
C THR A 79 34.83 -10.66 -18.58
N ASP A 80 35.63 -9.82 -17.91
CA ASP A 80 36.26 -8.69 -18.59
C ASP A 80 37.67 -9.13 -18.97
N ASP A 81 38.03 -8.95 -20.25
CA ASP A 81 39.17 -9.58 -20.95
C ASP A 81 40.59 -9.25 -20.40
N ARG A 82 40.73 -8.71 -19.18
CA ARG A 82 42.02 -8.31 -18.59
C ARG A 82 42.19 -8.50 -17.07
N GLU A 83 41.22 -9.02 -16.33
CA GLU A 83 41.37 -9.32 -14.89
C GLU A 83 40.77 -10.70 -14.53
N GLU A 84 41.20 -11.26 -13.39
CA GLU A 84 40.72 -12.55 -12.87
C GLU A 84 39.19 -12.61 -12.85
N GLU A 85 38.64 -13.78 -13.19
CA GLU A 85 37.19 -13.99 -13.29
C GLU A 85 36.52 -13.88 -11.91
N GLU A 86 36.04 -12.69 -11.54
CA GLU A 86 35.27 -12.50 -10.30
C GLU A 86 33.87 -13.16 -10.43
N LYS A 87 33.71 -14.31 -9.77
CA LYS A 87 32.47 -15.08 -9.68
C LYS A 87 31.89 -15.03 -8.27
N GLY A 88 30.61 -14.70 -8.12
CA GLY A 88 30.00 -14.71 -6.79
C GLY A 88 28.58 -14.17 -6.72
N TYR A 89 28.06 -14.13 -5.50
CA TYR A 89 26.76 -13.58 -5.17
C TYR A 89 26.80 -12.06 -5.10
N VAL A 90 25.79 -11.42 -5.67
CA VAL A 90 25.53 -9.97 -5.56
C VAL A 90 24.08 -9.73 -5.12
N LEU A 91 23.83 -8.56 -4.53
CA LEU A 91 22.49 -8.13 -4.14
C LEU A 91 21.59 -7.85 -5.36
N THR A 92 20.29 -8.08 -5.19
CA THR A 92 19.24 -7.64 -6.12
C THR A 92 18.51 -6.42 -5.55
N ALA A 93 17.50 -5.91 -6.25
CA ALA A 93 16.65 -4.86 -5.69
C ALA A 93 15.99 -5.29 -4.37
N SER A 94 15.51 -6.54 -4.31
CA SER A 94 14.83 -7.08 -3.12
C SER A 94 15.75 -7.22 -1.92
N SER A 95 16.97 -7.75 -2.08
CA SER A 95 17.89 -7.89 -0.95
C SER A 95 18.59 -6.61 -0.53
N ARG A 96 18.64 -5.59 -1.39
CA ARG A 96 19.09 -4.24 -0.98
C ARG A 96 18.17 -3.65 0.09
N LEU A 97 16.86 -3.91 0.03
CA LEU A 97 15.89 -3.53 1.05
C LEU A 97 16.04 -4.33 2.36
N LEU A 98 17.01 -5.24 2.46
CA LEU A 98 17.25 -6.08 3.64
C LEU A 98 18.60 -5.79 4.32
N VAL A 99 19.35 -4.82 3.80
CA VAL A 99 20.65 -4.41 4.34
C VAL A 99 20.42 -3.46 5.52
N LYS A 100 21.07 -3.74 6.65
CA LYS A 100 20.99 -2.90 7.84
C LYS A 100 21.67 -1.56 7.60
N GLY A 101 21.06 -0.49 8.11
CA GLY A 101 21.59 0.87 7.99
C GLY A 101 21.33 1.54 6.63
N GLN A 102 20.77 0.83 5.66
CA GLN A 102 20.17 1.46 4.47
C GLN A 102 18.71 1.79 4.80
N VAL A 103 18.22 2.95 4.35
CA VAL A 103 16.81 3.33 4.51
C VAL A 103 16.19 3.43 3.11
N PRO A 104 15.05 2.76 2.84
CA PRO A 104 14.30 1.89 3.76
C PRO A 104 14.93 0.49 3.95
N ASN A 105 14.68 -0.12 5.12
CA ASN A 105 15.12 -1.48 5.45
C ASN A 105 13.98 -2.35 5.99
N LEU A 106 13.50 -3.30 5.19
CA LEU A 106 12.41 -4.22 5.48
C LEU A 106 12.81 -5.46 6.29
N SER A 107 14.06 -5.58 6.75
CA SER A 107 14.46 -6.73 7.56
C SER A 107 13.69 -6.89 8.88
N PRO A 108 13.27 -5.82 9.61
CA PRO A 108 12.43 -5.98 10.80
C PRO A 108 11.05 -6.57 10.48
N PHE A 109 10.45 -6.17 9.36
CA PHE A 109 9.17 -6.71 8.90
C PHE A 109 9.24 -8.23 8.69
N VAL A 110 10.30 -8.72 8.04
CA VAL A 110 10.51 -10.17 7.84
C VAL A 110 10.72 -10.88 9.18
N ARG A 111 11.49 -10.28 10.10
CA ARG A 111 11.79 -10.88 11.41
C ARG A 111 10.52 -11.15 12.19
N VAL A 112 9.72 -10.12 12.48
CA VAL A 112 8.53 -10.28 13.34
C VAL A 112 7.52 -11.28 12.75
N HIS A 113 7.30 -11.25 11.43
CA HIS A 113 6.35 -12.16 10.76
C HIS A 113 6.89 -13.59 10.55
N THR A 114 8.15 -13.85 10.92
CA THR A 114 8.73 -15.20 10.92
C THR A 114 9.04 -15.69 12.34
N GLU A 115 8.67 -14.94 13.38
CA GLU A 115 8.73 -15.39 14.76
C GLU A 115 7.56 -16.34 15.09
N PRO A 116 7.76 -17.29 16.02
CA PRO A 116 6.72 -18.24 16.44
C PRO A 116 5.43 -17.56 16.89
N ASP A 117 5.53 -16.39 17.53
CA ASP A 117 4.38 -15.66 18.07
C ASP A 117 3.35 -15.31 16.99
N LEU A 118 3.80 -14.94 15.78
CA LEU A 118 2.92 -14.59 14.66
C LEU A 118 2.65 -15.76 13.71
N MET A 119 3.53 -16.77 13.68
CA MET A 119 3.35 -17.94 12.80
C MET A 119 2.44 -19.02 13.38
N THR A 120 2.51 -19.26 14.69
CA THR A 120 1.76 -20.32 15.38
C THR A 120 0.23 -20.21 15.23
N PRO A 121 -0.39 -19.01 15.25
CA PRO A 121 -1.83 -18.84 15.02
C PRO A 121 -2.38 -19.53 13.77
N PHE A 122 -1.60 -19.60 12.69
CA PHE A 122 -2.01 -20.27 11.45
C PHE A 122 -2.25 -21.77 11.61
N GLN A 123 -1.66 -22.41 12.62
CA GLN A 123 -1.85 -23.83 12.90
C GLN A 123 -3.24 -24.11 13.51
N PHE A 124 -3.90 -23.09 14.06
CA PHE A 124 -5.22 -23.21 14.69
C PHE A 124 -6.39 -22.96 13.72
N LEU A 125 -6.13 -22.56 12.47
CA LEU A 125 -7.18 -22.25 11.49
C LEU A 125 -8.18 -23.40 11.28
N GLY A 126 -7.69 -24.64 11.18
CA GLY A 126 -8.55 -25.81 10.98
C GLY A 126 -9.51 -26.02 12.16
N ASP A 127 -9.01 -25.93 13.38
CA ASP A 127 -9.78 -26.07 14.61
C ASP A 127 -10.73 -24.88 14.80
N TRP A 128 -10.29 -23.66 14.47
CA TRP A 128 -11.11 -22.45 14.53
C TRP A 128 -12.32 -22.52 13.59
N PHE A 129 -12.14 -22.95 12.34
CA PHE A 129 -13.26 -23.13 11.40
C PHE A 129 -14.18 -24.30 11.77
N SER A 130 -13.63 -25.35 12.39
CA SER A 130 -14.39 -26.57 12.70
C SER A 130 -15.05 -26.54 14.07
N GLY A 131 -14.74 -25.54 14.90
CA GLY A 131 -14.78 -25.68 16.35
C GLY A 131 -15.57 -24.63 17.12
N ASN A 132 -16.13 -25.12 18.23
CA ASN A 132 -17.00 -24.49 19.23
C ASN A 132 -16.35 -23.37 20.07
N ALA A 133 -15.35 -22.65 19.55
CA ALA A 133 -14.85 -21.43 20.18
C ALA A 133 -15.96 -20.36 20.11
N GLY A 134 -16.00 -19.42 21.07
CA GLY A 134 -16.94 -18.30 20.99
C GLY A 134 -16.72 -17.54 19.67
N GLU A 135 -17.80 -17.02 19.06
CA GLU A 135 -17.78 -16.35 17.75
C GLU A 135 -16.75 -15.22 17.63
N GLU A 136 -16.25 -14.71 18.76
CA GLU A 136 -15.31 -13.59 18.86
C GLU A 136 -13.83 -14.01 19.03
N VAL A 137 -13.52 -15.28 19.33
CA VAL A 137 -12.13 -15.70 19.61
C VAL A 137 -11.35 -15.87 18.31
N THR A 138 -10.19 -15.23 18.21
CA THR A 138 -9.27 -15.32 17.06
C THR A 138 -8.37 -16.57 17.10
N PRO A 139 -7.87 -17.06 15.95
CA PRO A 139 -6.80 -18.05 15.92
C PRO A 139 -5.54 -17.61 16.68
N PHE A 140 -5.27 -16.30 16.72
CA PHE A 140 -4.20 -15.75 17.55
C PHE A 140 -4.43 -15.99 19.04
N GLU A 141 -5.62 -15.65 19.55
CA GLU A 141 -5.97 -15.91 20.95
C GLU A 141 -5.94 -17.40 21.28
N MET A 142 -6.37 -18.27 20.36
CA MET A 142 -6.26 -19.73 20.56
C MET A 142 -4.81 -20.18 20.75
N ALA A 143 -3.86 -19.61 19.99
CA ALA A 143 -2.44 -19.91 20.12
C ALA A 143 -1.79 -19.33 21.39
N HIS A 144 -2.36 -18.24 21.93
CA HIS A 144 -1.79 -17.45 23.02
C HIS A 144 -2.64 -17.46 24.30
N GLY A 145 -3.38 -18.55 24.55
CA GLY A 145 -4.09 -18.77 25.81
C GLY A 145 -5.23 -17.78 26.08
N GLY A 146 -5.87 -17.25 25.03
CA GLY A 146 -6.97 -16.30 25.11
C GLY A 146 -6.54 -14.83 25.20
N VAL A 147 -5.25 -14.52 25.03
CA VAL A 147 -4.75 -13.15 25.09
C VAL A 147 -4.74 -12.52 23.68
N PRO A 148 -5.42 -11.39 23.45
CA PRO A 148 -5.43 -10.72 22.15
C PRO A 148 -4.10 -10.03 21.86
N LEU A 149 -3.77 -9.86 20.57
CA LEU A 149 -2.48 -9.36 20.08
C LEU A 149 -2.03 -8.08 20.79
N TRP A 150 -2.87 -7.04 20.83
CA TRP A 150 -2.49 -5.75 21.42
C TRP A 150 -2.21 -5.83 22.92
N LYS A 151 -2.95 -6.68 23.63
CA LYS A 151 -2.69 -6.93 25.05
C LYS A 151 -1.38 -7.67 25.24
N LEU A 152 -1.10 -8.67 24.41
CA LEU A 152 0.18 -9.40 24.45
C LEU A 152 1.36 -8.48 24.15
N CYS A 153 1.25 -7.57 23.16
CA CYS A 153 2.26 -6.54 22.93
C CYS A 153 2.43 -5.62 24.15
N GLY A 154 1.36 -5.23 24.81
CA GLY A 154 1.44 -4.43 26.04
C GLY A 154 2.15 -5.14 27.20
N GLU A 155 2.10 -6.47 27.25
CA GLU A 155 2.66 -7.31 28.32
C GLU A 155 4.07 -7.88 28.00
N ASP A 156 4.43 -8.09 26.71
CA ASP A 156 5.74 -8.58 26.25
C ASP A 156 6.53 -7.48 25.51
N PRO A 157 7.52 -6.84 26.18
CA PRO A 157 8.36 -5.81 25.55
C PRO A 157 9.14 -6.29 24.33
N ARG A 158 9.49 -7.59 24.25
CA ARG A 158 10.22 -8.14 23.10
C ARG A 158 9.33 -8.13 21.86
N LEU A 159 8.10 -8.63 21.99
CA LEU A 159 7.14 -8.64 20.90
C LEU A 159 6.75 -7.21 20.50
N ASN A 160 6.48 -6.35 21.48
CA ASN A 160 6.17 -4.94 21.24
C ASN A 160 7.26 -4.24 20.42
N ASN A 161 8.52 -4.37 20.84
CA ASN A 161 9.65 -3.74 20.15
C ASN A 161 9.79 -4.28 18.72
N ALA A 162 9.71 -5.60 18.54
CA ALA A 162 9.81 -6.21 17.21
C ALA A 162 8.66 -5.77 16.27
N PHE A 163 7.44 -5.65 16.81
CA PHE A 163 6.28 -5.17 16.05
C PHE A 163 6.43 -3.69 15.68
N ASN A 164 6.84 -2.85 16.63
CA ASN A 164 7.07 -1.42 16.38
C ASN A 164 8.18 -1.18 15.36
N GLU A 165 9.29 -1.93 15.40
CA GLU A 165 10.34 -1.86 14.37
C GLU A 165 9.82 -2.26 12.98
N ALA A 166 8.95 -3.28 12.89
CA ALA A 166 8.32 -3.67 11.64
C ALA A 166 7.40 -2.58 11.08
N MET A 167 6.60 -1.93 11.93
CA MET A 167 5.74 -0.82 11.52
C MET A 167 6.56 0.42 11.11
N LEU A 168 7.69 0.67 11.79
CA LEU A 168 8.61 1.74 11.46
C LEU A 168 9.20 1.55 10.05
N CYS A 169 9.75 0.37 9.73
CA CYS A 169 10.33 0.15 8.40
C CYS A 169 9.29 0.19 7.27
N ASN A 170 8.05 -0.23 7.53
CA ASN A 170 6.96 -0.07 6.57
C ASN A 170 6.61 1.42 6.35
N SER A 171 6.71 2.25 7.40
CA SER A 171 6.52 3.71 7.30
C SER A 171 7.62 4.37 6.45
N GLU A 172 8.88 3.94 6.59
CA GLU A 172 9.98 4.42 5.72
C GLU A 172 9.74 4.08 4.25
N MET A 173 9.26 2.88 3.95
CA MET A 173 8.89 2.48 2.58
C MET A 173 7.78 3.38 2.00
N GLN A 174 6.76 3.71 2.80
CA GLN A 174 5.68 4.60 2.39
C GLN A 174 6.15 6.05 2.27
N GLY A 175 7.14 6.47 3.07
CA GLY A 175 7.78 7.78 2.95
C GLY A 175 8.30 8.10 1.55
N LEU A 176 8.73 7.09 0.79
CA LEU A 176 9.20 7.26 -0.59
C LEU A 176 8.12 7.81 -1.55
N GLY A 177 6.84 7.61 -1.23
CA GLY A 177 5.71 8.11 -2.03
C GLY A 177 5.15 9.45 -1.56
N LEU A 178 5.57 9.97 -0.39
CA LEU A 178 4.98 11.18 0.19
C LEU A 178 5.15 12.42 -0.69
N GLY A 179 6.24 12.50 -1.47
CA GLY A 179 6.46 13.61 -2.40
C GLY A 179 5.36 13.74 -3.46
N ASP A 180 4.68 12.65 -3.80
CA ASP A 180 3.56 12.64 -4.75
C ASP A 180 2.21 13.01 -4.09
N CYS A 181 2.19 13.15 -2.76
CA CYS A 181 0.99 13.47 -1.97
C CYS A 181 0.82 14.97 -1.72
N GLY A 182 1.52 15.86 -2.43
CA GLY A 182 1.39 17.32 -2.26
C GLY A 182 -0.05 17.84 -2.14
N PRO A 183 -0.96 17.51 -3.06
CA PRO A 183 -2.36 17.96 -3.00
C PRO A 183 -3.13 17.46 -1.77
N VAL A 184 -2.71 16.35 -1.16
CA VAL A 184 -3.34 15.79 0.05
C VAL A 184 -3.08 16.70 1.25
N PHE A 185 -1.85 17.22 1.36
CA PHE A 185 -1.39 18.00 2.50
C PHE A 185 -1.44 19.51 2.28
N GLU A 186 -1.78 19.96 1.07
CA GLU A 186 -1.87 21.37 0.72
C GLU A 186 -2.91 22.11 1.58
N GLY A 187 -2.47 23.22 2.18
CA GLY A 187 -3.32 24.10 2.99
C GLY A 187 -3.63 23.61 4.41
N LEU A 188 -3.07 22.48 4.83
CA LEU A 188 -3.18 22.00 6.23
C LEU A 188 -2.15 22.70 7.11
N ALA A 189 -2.56 23.15 8.30
CA ALA A 189 -1.64 23.67 9.32
C ALA A 189 -1.36 22.62 10.41
N THR A 190 -2.35 21.78 10.73
CA THR A 190 -2.25 20.75 11.77
C THR A 190 -2.74 19.38 11.29
N VAL A 191 -2.04 18.31 11.65
CA VAL A 191 -2.46 16.93 11.40
C VAL A 191 -2.30 16.08 12.67
N THR A 192 -3.19 15.13 12.87
CA THR A 192 -3.09 14.13 13.94
C THR A 192 -2.94 12.75 13.31
N ASP A 193 -1.83 12.06 13.58
CA ASP A 193 -1.56 10.68 13.18
C ASP A 193 -2.05 9.73 14.28
N VAL A 194 -3.25 9.16 14.08
CA VAL A 194 -3.94 8.30 15.05
C VAL A 194 -3.45 6.87 14.89
N GLY A 195 -3.01 6.27 16.00
CA GLY A 195 -2.24 5.02 15.97
C GLY A 195 -0.87 5.20 15.29
N GLY A 196 -0.28 6.40 15.40
CA GLY A 196 0.97 6.76 14.71
C GLY A 196 2.23 6.06 15.28
N GLY A 197 2.08 5.24 16.31
CA GLY A 197 3.13 4.46 16.93
C GLY A 197 4.25 5.33 17.49
N THR A 198 5.48 5.01 17.12
CA THR A 198 6.68 5.76 17.50
C THR A 198 6.93 7.02 16.65
N GLY A 199 5.98 7.39 15.77
CA GLY A 199 5.97 8.68 15.08
C GLY A 199 6.83 8.75 13.81
N MET A 200 7.30 7.62 13.26
CA MET A 200 8.13 7.63 12.06
C MET A 200 7.39 8.21 10.84
N PHE A 201 6.13 7.83 10.63
CA PHE A 201 5.36 8.34 9.50
C PHE A 201 5.08 9.84 9.64
N ALA A 202 4.60 10.27 10.81
CA ALA A 202 4.47 11.68 11.18
C ALA A 202 5.76 12.50 10.93
N LYS A 203 6.92 11.97 11.32
CA LYS A 203 8.22 12.61 11.06
C LYS A 203 8.46 12.82 9.55
N LEU A 204 8.24 11.79 8.74
CA LEU A 204 8.42 11.86 7.29
C LEU A 204 7.43 12.85 6.65
N VAL A 205 6.20 12.94 7.18
CA VAL A 205 5.19 13.89 6.73
C VAL A 205 5.62 15.34 7.00
N VAL A 206 6.08 15.68 8.22
CA VAL A 206 6.52 17.05 8.53
C VAL A 206 7.82 17.44 7.81
N GLU A 207 8.68 16.47 7.48
CA GLU A 207 9.87 16.68 6.64
C GLU A 207 9.49 16.96 5.18
N ALA A 208 8.47 16.27 4.65
CA ALA A 208 7.98 16.45 3.29
C ALA A 208 7.15 17.73 3.09
N PHE A 209 6.46 18.19 4.14
CA PHE A 209 5.57 19.36 4.09
C PHE A 209 5.96 20.40 5.17
N PRO A 210 6.95 21.27 4.88
CA PRO A 210 7.42 22.27 5.83
C PRO A 210 6.30 23.21 6.29
N GLY A 211 6.20 23.43 7.60
CA GLY A 211 5.18 24.28 8.22
C GLY A 211 3.95 23.54 8.74
N LEU A 212 3.82 22.24 8.45
CA LEU A 212 2.79 21.38 9.04
C LEU A 212 3.18 20.98 10.48
N GLU A 213 2.28 21.17 11.43
CA GLU A 213 2.39 20.61 12.78
C GLU A 213 1.73 19.23 12.83
N CYS A 214 2.41 18.24 13.41
CA CYS A 214 1.91 16.89 13.55
C CYS A 214 1.79 16.46 15.02
N THR A 215 0.65 15.88 15.37
CA THR A 215 0.42 15.21 16.66
C THR A 215 0.36 13.71 16.42
N VAL A 216 1.33 12.96 16.95
CA VAL A 216 1.27 11.49 17.02
C VAL A 216 0.40 11.11 18.21
N PHE A 217 -0.71 10.45 17.95
CA PHE A 217 -1.67 10.02 18.97
C PHE A 217 -1.75 8.50 19.02
N ASP A 218 -1.41 7.90 20.16
CA ASP A 218 -1.41 6.45 20.35
C ASP A 218 -1.73 6.08 21.80
N LEU A 219 -1.77 4.79 22.12
CA LEU A 219 -1.97 4.29 23.47
C LEU A 219 -0.87 4.82 24.41
N PRO A 220 -1.20 5.12 25.69
CA PRO A 220 -0.25 5.72 26.62
C PRO A 220 1.09 4.96 26.75
N HIS A 221 1.08 3.63 26.69
CA HIS A 221 2.29 2.82 26.82
C HIS A 221 3.19 2.86 25.58
N VAL A 222 2.65 3.19 24.39
CA VAL A 222 3.42 3.29 23.14
C VAL A 222 4.20 4.59 23.09
N VAL A 223 3.58 5.69 23.51
CA VAL A 223 4.21 7.02 23.49
C VAL A 223 4.95 7.38 24.78
N ALA A 224 4.85 6.57 25.82
CA ALA A 224 5.52 6.80 27.09
C ALA A 224 7.04 6.94 26.91
N GLY A 225 7.60 8.06 27.37
CA GLY A 225 9.04 8.31 27.34
C GLY A 225 9.59 8.75 25.96
N LEU A 226 8.76 8.78 24.91
CA LEU A 226 9.19 9.31 23.62
C LEU A 226 9.39 10.83 23.69
N GLN A 227 10.45 11.29 23.04
CA GLN A 227 10.74 12.72 22.90
C GLN A 227 10.47 13.15 21.46
N PRO A 228 9.82 14.31 21.24
CA PRO A 228 9.68 14.90 19.93
C PRO A 228 11.01 14.98 19.17
N PRO A 229 11.07 14.51 17.90
CA PRO A 229 12.27 14.64 17.08
C PRO A 229 12.45 16.08 16.54
N SER A 230 11.41 16.91 16.58
CA SER A 230 11.41 18.30 16.13
C SER A 230 10.28 19.10 16.80
N ASP A 231 10.35 20.43 16.76
CA ASP A 231 9.35 21.32 17.37
C ASP A 231 7.94 21.19 16.76
N ASN A 232 7.86 20.76 15.50
CA ASN A 232 6.60 20.59 14.77
C ASN A 232 5.96 19.22 14.99
N LEU A 233 6.52 18.37 15.85
CA LEU A 233 5.97 17.06 16.18
C LEU A 233 5.73 16.97 17.69
N ARG A 234 4.60 16.39 18.10
CA ARG A 234 4.33 16.08 19.52
C ARG A 234 3.68 14.72 19.66
N PHE A 235 3.87 14.11 20.83
CA PHE A 235 3.23 12.85 21.20
C PHE A 235 2.12 13.07 22.22
N VAL A 236 0.98 12.41 22.01
CA VAL A 236 -0.17 12.45 22.92
C VAL A 236 -0.65 11.02 23.16
N GLY A 237 -0.73 10.63 24.44
CA GLY A 237 -1.27 9.33 24.84
C GLY A 237 -2.77 9.39 25.06
N GLY A 238 -3.52 8.42 24.55
CA GLY A 238 -4.96 8.30 24.79
C GLY A 238 -5.60 7.10 24.09
N ASP A 239 -6.93 7.10 24.06
CA ASP A 239 -7.73 6.09 23.35
C ASP A 239 -8.57 6.76 22.26
N MET A 240 -8.40 6.31 21.01
CA MET A 240 -9.12 6.82 19.85
C MET A 240 -10.62 6.52 19.87
N PHE A 241 -11.06 5.52 20.64
CA PHE A 241 -12.48 5.23 20.85
C PHE A 241 -13.15 6.24 21.79
N ASP A 242 -12.36 6.91 22.64
CA ASP A 242 -12.85 7.94 23.56
C ASP A 242 -12.81 9.33 22.91
N SER A 243 -11.62 9.79 22.51
CA SER A 243 -11.42 11.12 21.91
C SER A 243 -10.15 11.17 21.06
N ILE A 244 -10.20 11.93 19.97
CA ILE A 244 -9.06 12.19 19.07
C ILE A 244 -8.74 13.68 19.12
N PRO A 245 -7.46 14.09 19.25
CA PRO A 245 -7.05 15.50 19.20
C PRO A 245 -7.51 16.21 17.92
N SER A 246 -8.13 17.38 18.07
CA SER A 246 -8.59 18.19 16.94
C SER A 246 -7.44 18.71 16.07
N SER A 247 -7.64 18.66 14.76
CA SER A 247 -6.67 19.08 13.74
C SER A 247 -7.36 19.33 12.39
N ASP A 248 -6.65 19.94 11.44
CA ASP A 248 -7.15 20.13 10.07
C ASP A 248 -7.24 18.80 9.30
N ALA A 249 -6.42 17.82 9.65
CA ALA A 249 -6.54 16.46 9.13
C ALA A 249 -6.25 15.38 10.17
N ILE A 250 -6.89 14.22 9.98
CA ILE A 250 -6.61 12.99 10.74
C ILE A 250 -6.02 11.96 9.78
N ILE A 251 -4.89 11.36 10.14
CA ILE A 251 -4.29 10.23 9.44
C ILE A 251 -4.61 8.95 10.22
N LEU A 252 -5.04 7.91 9.49
CA LEU A 252 -5.25 6.55 9.97
C LEU A 252 -4.47 5.59 9.07
N LYS A 253 -3.23 5.26 9.43
CA LYS A 253 -2.35 4.40 8.64
C LYS A 253 -2.23 3.02 9.29
N HIS A 254 -2.63 1.96 8.58
CA HIS A 254 -2.68 0.58 9.11
C HIS A 254 -3.53 0.45 10.37
N ILE A 255 -4.62 1.22 10.44
CA ILE A 255 -5.51 1.23 11.61
C ILE A 255 -6.80 0.50 11.29
N MET A 256 -7.48 0.90 10.22
CA MET A 256 -8.87 0.46 10.00
C MET A 256 -8.94 -1.02 9.63
N HIS A 257 -7.90 -1.57 8.99
CA HIS A 257 -7.82 -3.00 8.70
C HIS A 257 -7.65 -3.88 9.96
N ASN A 258 -7.41 -3.29 11.14
CA ASN A 258 -7.30 -4.01 12.41
C ASN A 258 -8.64 -4.19 13.15
N TRP A 259 -9.73 -3.58 12.65
CA TRP A 259 -10.99 -3.50 13.37
C TRP A 259 -12.17 -4.01 12.53
N SER A 260 -13.22 -4.46 13.25
CA SER A 260 -14.52 -4.76 12.66
C SER A 260 -15.17 -3.49 12.07
N ASP A 261 -16.18 -3.66 11.22
CA ASP A 261 -16.89 -2.53 10.60
C ASP A 261 -17.55 -1.62 11.64
N GLU A 262 -18.08 -2.18 12.73
CA GLU A 262 -18.70 -1.42 13.82
C GLU A 262 -17.67 -0.55 14.54
N ASN A 263 -16.47 -1.08 14.79
CA ASN A 263 -15.40 -0.33 15.46
C ASN A 263 -14.76 0.70 14.51
N CYS A 264 -14.57 0.37 13.24
CA CYS A 264 -14.18 1.33 12.21
C CYS A 264 -15.17 2.51 12.12
N LEU A 265 -16.49 2.24 12.18
CA LEU A 265 -17.50 3.28 12.17
C LEU A 265 -17.40 4.20 13.40
N LYS A 266 -17.11 3.66 14.59
CA LYS A 266 -16.87 4.46 15.80
C LYS A 266 -15.63 5.35 15.62
N ILE A 267 -14.53 4.80 15.12
CA ILE A 267 -13.28 5.54 14.85
C ILE A 267 -13.55 6.68 13.86
N LEU A 268 -14.25 6.42 12.75
CA LEU A 268 -14.58 7.45 11.77
C LEU A 268 -15.46 8.56 12.34
N LYS A 269 -16.41 8.24 13.22
CA LYS A 269 -17.22 9.24 13.93
C LYS A 269 -16.34 10.11 14.84
N LYS A 270 -15.38 9.53 15.54
CA LYS A 270 -14.40 10.26 16.36
C LYS A 270 -13.48 11.14 15.52
N CYS A 271 -13.03 10.65 14.37
CA CYS A 271 -12.26 11.46 13.43
C CYS A 271 -13.07 12.65 12.92
N LYS A 272 -14.36 12.42 12.61
CA LYS A 272 -15.28 13.47 12.18
C LYS A 272 -15.50 14.53 13.26
N GLU A 273 -15.66 14.12 14.53
CA GLU A 273 -15.69 15.03 15.68
C GLU A 273 -14.41 15.88 15.74
N ALA A 274 -13.23 15.27 15.58
CA ALA A 274 -11.94 15.95 15.67
C ALA A 274 -11.71 17.01 14.56
N ILE A 275 -12.25 16.80 13.35
CA ILE A 275 -12.14 17.76 12.23
C ILE A 275 -13.31 18.76 12.14
N THR A 276 -14.25 18.70 13.08
CA THR A 276 -15.39 19.62 13.17
C THR A 276 -15.01 20.80 14.04
N SER A 277 -15.13 22.01 13.50
CA SER A 277 -14.86 23.23 14.27
C SER A 277 -15.98 23.54 15.28
N ASN A 278 -15.68 24.38 16.27
CA ASN A 278 -16.61 24.72 17.39
C ASN A 278 -17.99 25.27 16.95
N ASN A 279 -18.12 25.76 15.73
CA ASN A 279 -19.39 26.23 15.16
C ASN A 279 -20.16 25.13 14.38
N GLY A 280 -19.73 23.86 14.50
CA GLY A 280 -20.35 22.71 13.87
C GLY A 280 -20.00 22.51 12.39
N VAL A 281 -19.11 23.33 11.82
CA VAL A 281 -18.71 23.21 10.41
C VAL A 281 -17.51 22.28 10.28
N ILE A 282 -17.62 21.27 9.42
CA ILE A 282 -16.51 20.38 9.08
C ILE A 282 -15.60 21.05 8.06
N LYS A 283 -14.38 21.35 8.49
CA LYS A 283 -13.39 22.04 7.65
C LYS A 283 -12.21 21.15 7.26
N GLY A 284 -11.92 20.12 8.05
CA GLY A 284 -10.82 19.20 7.80
C GLY A 284 -11.14 18.01 6.90
N LYS A 285 -10.17 17.11 6.81
CA LYS A 285 -10.25 15.84 6.06
C LYS A 285 -9.75 14.66 6.90
N VAL A 286 -10.15 13.44 6.54
CA VAL A 286 -9.56 12.21 7.08
C VAL A 286 -8.80 11.53 5.95
N ILE A 287 -7.60 11.06 6.24
CA ILE A 287 -6.67 10.40 5.32
C ILE A 287 -6.45 8.97 5.87
N ILE A 288 -6.82 7.97 5.10
CA ILE A 288 -6.61 6.56 5.46
C ILE A 288 -5.53 5.99 4.54
N ILE A 289 -4.60 5.23 5.11
CA ILE A 289 -3.61 4.46 4.36
C ILE A 289 -3.80 2.99 4.72
N ASP A 290 -4.54 2.27 3.88
CA ASP A 290 -4.89 0.85 4.05
C ASP A 290 -5.06 0.18 2.68
N ILE A 291 -5.22 -1.16 2.66
CA ILE A 291 -5.45 -1.89 1.42
C ILE A 291 -6.87 -1.63 0.91
N VAL A 292 -6.97 -1.42 -0.41
CA VAL A 292 -8.24 -1.45 -1.14
C VAL A 292 -8.24 -2.67 -2.04
N MET A 293 -9.17 -3.58 -1.78
CA MET A 293 -9.34 -4.82 -2.53
C MET A 293 -10.02 -4.54 -3.87
N ASP A 294 -9.40 -5.01 -4.97
CA ASP A 294 -10.03 -5.05 -6.30
C ASP A 294 -10.65 -6.43 -6.53
N GLU A 295 -11.98 -6.54 -6.36
CA GLU A 295 -12.73 -7.77 -6.64
C GLU A 295 -12.57 -8.27 -8.09
N LYS A 296 -12.22 -7.37 -9.02
CA LYS A 296 -12.18 -7.69 -10.46
C LYS A 296 -10.78 -8.10 -10.93
N GLY A 297 -9.74 -7.93 -10.11
CA GLY A 297 -8.35 -8.28 -10.42
C GLY A 297 -7.85 -7.68 -11.74
N LYS A 298 -8.35 -6.49 -12.13
CA LYS A 298 -8.12 -5.92 -13.47
C LYS A 298 -7.04 -4.84 -13.48
N GLU A 299 -6.70 -4.29 -12.33
CA GLU A 299 -5.79 -3.14 -12.25
C GLU A 299 -4.40 -3.50 -11.69
N ASP A 300 -4.33 -4.47 -10.77
CA ASP A 300 -3.09 -4.92 -10.14
C ASP A 300 -2.43 -6.11 -10.85
N GLY A 301 -1.10 -6.21 -10.77
CA GLY A 301 -0.36 -7.40 -11.20
C GLY A 301 -0.62 -8.59 -10.27
N GLY A 302 -0.58 -9.82 -10.79
CA GLY A 302 -0.97 -11.02 -10.03
C GLY A 302 -0.30 -11.19 -8.65
N ALA A 303 0.97 -10.79 -8.51
CA ALA A 303 1.68 -10.86 -7.23
C ALA A 303 1.15 -9.83 -6.19
N ILE A 304 0.72 -8.64 -6.62
CA ILE A 304 0.15 -7.62 -5.73
C ILE A 304 -1.21 -8.12 -5.21
N THR A 305 -2.04 -8.65 -6.09
CA THR A 305 -3.34 -9.22 -5.71
C THR A 305 -3.17 -10.38 -4.73
N GLU A 306 -2.20 -11.27 -4.97
CA GLU A 306 -1.89 -12.37 -4.05
C GLU A 306 -1.47 -11.84 -2.67
N MET A 307 -0.61 -10.82 -2.60
CA MET A 307 -0.24 -10.18 -1.33
C MET A 307 -1.44 -9.60 -0.60
N LYS A 308 -2.33 -8.88 -1.30
CA LYS A 308 -3.55 -8.32 -0.69
C LYS A 308 -4.42 -9.41 -0.05
N PHE A 309 -4.60 -10.55 -0.70
CA PHE A 309 -5.31 -11.69 -0.10
C PHE A 309 -4.59 -12.30 1.10
N MET A 310 -3.25 -12.35 1.08
CA MET A 310 -2.49 -12.79 2.25
C MET A 310 -2.69 -11.84 3.45
N PHE A 311 -2.71 -10.53 3.22
CA PHE A 311 -3.00 -9.53 4.26
C PHE A 311 -4.41 -9.69 4.83
N ASP A 312 -5.42 -9.92 3.98
CA ASP A 312 -6.78 -10.18 4.45
C ASP A 312 -6.87 -11.40 5.38
N VAL A 313 -6.21 -12.51 5.01
CA VAL A 313 -6.12 -13.69 5.88
C VAL A 313 -5.33 -13.40 7.16
N LEU A 314 -4.26 -12.60 7.10
CA LEU A 314 -3.51 -12.17 8.29
C LEU A 314 -4.41 -11.38 9.26
N MET A 315 -5.22 -10.45 8.75
CA MET A 315 -6.13 -9.66 9.58
C MET A 315 -7.23 -10.53 10.22
N MET A 316 -7.73 -11.52 9.49
CA MET A 316 -8.67 -12.52 10.03
C MET A 316 -8.03 -13.34 11.16
N VAL A 317 -6.79 -13.84 10.95
CA VAL A 317 -6.07 -14.70 11.91
C VAL A 317 -5.71 -13.95 13.19
N TYR A 318 -5.28 -12.69 13.08
CA TYR A 318 -4.75 -11.94 14.21
C TYR A 318 -5.82 -11.17 14.99
N LEU A 319 -6.85 -10.66 14.30
CA LEU A 319 -7.68 -9.58 14.84
C LEU A 319 -9.18 -9.75 14.56
N ASN A 320 -9.59 -10.83 13.90
CA ASN A 320 -10.95 -11.00 13.37
C ASN A 320 -11.38 -9.80 12.50
N ALA A 321 -10.42 -9.22 11.79
CA ALA A 321 -10.59 -8.03 10.96
C ALA A 321 -10.41 -8.38 9.47
N ARG A 322 -10.36 -7.38 8.59
CA ARG A 322 -10.33 -7.60 7.13
C ARG A 322 -9.74 -6.45 6.34
N GLU A 323 -9.26 -6.78 5.15
CA GLU A 323 -9.01 -5.82 4.08
C GLU A 323 -10.29 -5.59 3.27
N ARG A 324 -10.57 -4.33 2.92
CA ARG A 324 -11.89 -3.94 2.38
C ARG A 324 -11.85 -3.59 0.92
N THR A 325 -12.92 -3.91 0.22
CA THR A 325 -13.19 -3.45 -1.14
C THR A 325 -13.57 -1.97 -1.15
N GLU A 326 -13.42 -1.30 -2.28
CA GLU A 326 -13.86 0.09 -2.45
C GLU A 326 -15.34 0.29 -2.07
N LYS A 327 -16.22 -0.69 -2.35
CA LYS A 327 -17.65 -0.62 -2.01
C LYS A 327 -17.91 -0.71 -0.51
N GLU A 328 -17.15 -1.54 0.21
CA GLU A 328 -17.24 -1.65 1.67
C GLU A 328 -16.75 -0.37 2.32
N TRP A 329 -15.63 0.18 1.83
CA TRP A 329 -15.13 1.49 2.22
C TRP A 329 -16.17 2.60 2.01
N GLU A 330 -16.74 2.70 0.81
CA GLU A 330 -17.77 3.69 0.48
C GLU A 330 -18.97 3.62 1.41
N ARG A 331 -19.49 2.40 1.66
CA ARG A 331 -20.62 2.20 2.58
C ARG A 331 -20.30 2.74 3.97
N MET A 332 -19.12 2.40 4.48
CA MET A 332 -18.67 2.81 5.81
C MET A 332 -18.52 4.34 5.90
N PHE A 333 -17.99 4.99 4.86
CA PHE A 333 -17.85 6.44 4.82
C PHE A 333 -19.22 7.14 4.84
N ILE A 334 -20.17 6.64 4.06
CA ILE A 334 -21.55 7.16 4.02
C ILE A 334 -22.22 7.00 5.39
N GLU A 335 -22.05 5.85 6.04
CA GLU A 335 -22.64 5.59 7.36
C GLU A 335 -22.01 6.44 8.48
N ALA A 336 -20.71 6.73 8.38
CA ALA A 336 -20.04 7.72 9.23
C ALA A 336 -20.45 9.18 8.90
N GLY A 337 -21.20 9.38 7.82
CA GLY A 337 -21.74 10.66 7.39
C GLY A 337 -20.74 11.53 6.64
N PHE A 338 -19.74 10.94 5.98
CA PHE A 338 -18.92 11.60 4.97
C PHE A 338 -19.65 11.58 3.62
N SER A 339 -19.46 12.61 2.80
CA SER A 339 -20.21 12.78 1.53
C SER A 339 -19.39 12.56 0.27
N GLY A 340 -18.07 12.44 0.40
CA GLY A 340 -17.17 12.22 -0.71
C GLY A 340 -15.83 11.67 -0.24
N TYR A 341 -15.25 10.83 -1.09
CA TYR A 341 -13.92 10.28 -0.90
C TYR A 341 -13.17 10.19 -2.22
N HIS A 342 -11.85 10.09 -2.14
CA HIS A 342 -10.96 9.83 -3.24
C HIS A 342 -9.96 8.73 -2.87
N ILE A 343 -9.69 7.81 -3.79
CA ILE A 343 -8.69 6.74 -3.61
C ILE A 343 -7.58 6.95 -4.63
N SER A 344 -6.34 6.94 -4.14
CA SER A 344 -5.11 6.97 -4.93
C SER A 344 -4.19 5.80 -4.56
N HIS A 345 -3.44 5.26 -5.53
CA HIS A 345 -2.56 4.11 -5.33
C HIS A 345 -1.10 4.56 -5.37
N VAL A 346 -0.64 5.17 -4.27
CA VAL A 346 0.70 5.80 -4.18
C VAL A 346 1.73 4.87 -3.50
N PHE A 347 1.27 3.94 -2.66
CA PHE A 347 2.13 3.20 -1.74
C PHE A 347 2.16 1.69 -2.03
N GLY A 348 2.32 1.30 -3.30
CA GLY A 348 2.40 -0.10 -3.70
C GLY A 348 1.09 -0.85 -3.45
N ILE A 349 1.06 -1.78 -2.50
CA ILE A 349 -0.16 -2.52 -2.14
C ILE A 349 -1.16 -1.66 -1.35
N TRP A 350 -0.67 -0.59 -0.73
CA TRP A 350 -1.45 0.31 0.12
C TRP A 350 -2.03 1.45 -0.71
N SER A 351 -3.29 1.78 -0.47
CA SER A 351 -3.98 2.91 -1.08
C SER A 351 -4.05 4.06 -0.08
N LEU A 352 -4.01 5.29 -0.59
CA LEU A 352 -4.34 6.49 0.16
C LEU A 352 -5.78 6.88 -0.16
N ILE A 353 -6.61 6.95 0.87
CA ILE A 353 -8.02 7.32 0.77
C ILE A 353 -8.22 8.65 1.50
N GLU A 354 -8.67 9.67 0.80
CA GLU A 354 -9.04 10.94 1.39
C GLU A 354 -10.55 11.06 1.48
N MET A 355 -11.07 11.57 2.58
CA MET A 355 -12.48 11.91 2.71
C MET A 355 -12.66 13.30 3.31
N CYS A 356 -13.58 14.06 2.73
CA CYS A 356 -13.97 15.37 3.24
C CYS A 356 -15.34 15.27 3.89
N GLY A 357 -15.49 15.84 5.08
CA GLY A 357 -16.77 15.86 5.79
C GLY A 357 -17.73 16.95 5.31
N LYS A 358 -17.73 17.32 4.02
CA LYS A 358 -18.70 18.29 3.52
C LYS A 358 -20.11 17.73 3.65
N THR A 359 -21.09 18.55 3.99
CA THR A 359 -22.50 18.15 4.06
C THR A 359 -23.31 18.80 2.95
N ARG A 360 -24.49 18.25 2.60
CA ARG A 360 -25.41 18.90 1.65
C ARG A 360 -25.88 20.28 2.13
N LEU A 361 -25.81 20.55 3.45
CA LEU A 361 -26.16 21.85 4.04
C LEU A 361 -25.11 22.92 3.77
N ASP A 362 -23.87 22.53 3.45
CA ASP A 362 -22.77 23.46 3.18
C ASP A 362 -22.97 24.21 1.85
N ARG A 363 -23.93 23.77 1.00
CA ARG A 363 -24.24 24.34 -0.33
C ARG A 363 -23.01 24.55 -1.22
N ILE A 364 -22.00 23.72 -1.02
CA ILE A 364 -20.76 23.74 -1.80
C ILE A 364 -21.05 23.18 -3.19
N SER A 365 -20.57 23.86 -4.22
CA SER A 365 -20.69 23.38 -5.61
C SER A 365 -20.03 22.01 -5.74
N ASN A 366 -20.63 21.10 -6.53
CA ASN A 366 -20.05 19.80 -6.85
C ASN A 366 -18.68 19.91 -7.56
N GLU A 367 -18.31 21.09 -8.04
CA GLU A 367 -16.99 21.38 -8.61
C GLU A 367 -15.88 21.50 -7.54
N VAL A 368 -16.24 21.87 -6.31
CA VAL A 368 -15.28 22.15 -5.23
C VAL A 368 -14.83 20.88 -4.53
N ILE A 369 -15.72 19.89 -4.38
CA ILE A 369 -15.39 18.63 -3.71
C ILE A 369 -14.24 17.92 -4.43
N PRO A 370 -14.28 17.70 -5.77
CA PRO A 370 -13.17 17.10 -6.48
C PRO A 370 -11.85 17.85 -6.30
N CYS A 371 -11.87 19.19 -6.37
CA CYS A 371 -10.67 20.00 -6.15
C CYS A 371 -10.07 19.85 -4.74
N GLN A 372 -10.89 19.68 -3.70
CA GLN A 372 -10.44 19.55 -2.31
C GLN A 372 -9.88 18.16 -1.97
N VAL A 373 -10.31 17.12 -2.70
CA VAL A 373 -9.81 15.74 -2.56
C VAL A 373 -8.86 15.34 -3.70
N GLY A 374 -8.21 16.32 -4.35
CA GLY A 374 -7.27 16.09 -5.44
C GLY A 374 -7.85 15.46 -6.73
N MET A 375 -9.15 15.16 -6.78
CA MET A 375 -9.79 14.50 -7.92
C MET A 375 -9.87 15.40 -9.15
N ALA A 376 -9.38 14.87 -10.26
CA ALA A 376 -9.59 15.50 -11.56
C ALA A 376 -11.09 15.67 -11.92
N PRO A 377 -11.45 16.78 -12.59
CA PRO A 377 -12.83 17.04 -12.99
C PRO A 377 -13.45 15.90 -13.81
N VAL A 378 -14.76 15.67 -13.64
CA VAL A 378 -15.50 14.65 -14.39
C VAL A 378 -15.37 14.86 -15.90
N GLU A 379 -15.31 16.12 -16.34
CA GLU A 379 -15.09 16.48 -17.75
C GLU A 379 -13.76 15.95 -18.29
N ASP A 380 -12.71 15.99 -17.48
CA ASP A 380 -11.38 15.49 -17.81
C ASP A 380 -11.37 13.96 -17.88
N LYS A 381 -12.04 13.30 -16.92
CA LYS A 381 -12.22 11.84 -16.93
C LYS A 381 -13.01 11.37 -18.15
N LEU A 382 -14.09 12.08 -18.52
CA LEU A 382 -14.87 11.83 -19.73
C LEU A 382 -14.05 12.08 -21.00
N ARG A 383 -13.23 13.14 -21.04
CA ARG A 383 -12.30 13.43 -22.13
C ARG A 383 -11.30 12.28 -22.31
N LYS A 384 -10.63 11.85 -21.24
CA LYS A 384 -9.70 10.71 -21.26
C LYS A 384 -10.37 9.43 -21.75
N ALA A 385 -11.57 9.10 -21.26
CA ALA A 385 -12.30 7.92 -21.69
C ALA A 385 -12.63 7.95 -23.19
N ARG A 386 -13.10 9.10 -23.69
CA ARG A 386 -13.40 9.31 -25.12
C ARG A 386 -12.16 9.22 -26.00
N LEU A 387 -11.04 9.83 -25.59
CA LEU A 387 -9.76 9.74 -26.31
C LEU A 387 -9.13 8.35 -26.26
N ARG A 388 -9.32 7.61 -25.15
CA ARG A 388 -8.90 6.21 -25.04
C ARG A 388 -9.66 5.33 -26.03
N TRP A 389 -10.98 5.53 -26.12
CA TRP A 389 -11.82 4.86 -27.12
C TRP A 389 -11.43 5.24 -28.55
N PHE A 390 -11.21 6.53 -28.83
CA PHE A 390 -10.73 6.99 -30.13
C PHE A 390 -9.43 6.31 -30.54
N GLY A 391 -8.43 6.27 -29.65
CA GLY A 391 -7.18 5.55 -29.93
C GLY A 391 -7.39 4.06 -30.17
N HIS A 392 -8.33 3.43 -29.47
CA HIS A 392 -8.71 2.04 -29.75
C HIS A 392 -9.26 1.88 -31.18
N VAL A 393 -10.18 2.75 -31.60
CA VAL A 393 -10.77 2.72 -32.95
C VAL A 393 -9.70 2.93 -34.03
N ARG A 394 -8.77 3.89 -33.85
CA ARG A 394 -7.71 4.20 -34.82
C ARG A 394 -6.72 3.05 -35.06
N ARG A 395 -6.51 2.20 -34.06
CA ARG A 395 -5.61 1.03 -34.15
C ARG A 395 -6.30 -0.24 -34.67
N ARG A 396 -7.59 -0.19 -34.99
CA ARG A 396 -8.32 -1.33 -35.55
C ARG A 396 -8.28 -1.29 -37.07
N ASP A 397 -8.36 -2.46 -37.67
CA ASP A 397 -8.49 -2.61 -39.11
C ASP A 397 -9.70 -1.83 -39.65
N ALA A 398 -9.59 -1.33 -40.89
CA ALA A 398 -10.66 -0.57 -41.55
C ALA A 398 -11.99 -1.33 -41.50
N ASP A 399 -11.93 -2.65 -41.65
CA ASP A 399 -13.12 -3.51 -41.74
C ASP A 399 -13.65 -3.97 -40.38
N ALA A 400 -12.96 -3.60 -39.30
CA ALA A 400 -13.44 -3.87 -37.95
C ALA A 400 -14.82 -3.20 -37.72
N PRO A 401 -15.78 -3.87 -37.06
CA PRO A 401 -17.11 -3.31 -36.77
C PRO A 401 -17.08 -1.93 -36.13
N VAL A 402 -16.12 -1.69 -35.24
CA VAL A 402 -15.95 -0.42 -34.53
C VAL A 402 -15.48 0.75 -35.42
N ARG A 403 -14.87 0.46 -36.58
CA ARG A 403 -14.35 1.46 -37.53
C ARG A 403 -15.33 1.72 -38.68
N ARG A 404 -16.26 0.79 -38.94
CA ARG A 404 -17.36 0.99 -39.90
C ARG A 404 -18.22 2.21 -39.58
N CYS A 405 -18.41 2.55 -38.30
CA CYS A 405 -19.16 3.74 -37.87
C CYS A 405 -18.61 5.06 -38.44
N GLU A 406 -17.32 5.13 -38.81
CA GLU A 406 -16.74 6.34 -39.43
C GLU A 406 -17.20 6.57 -40.87
N ARG A 407 -17.67 5.50 -41.53
CA ARG A 407 -18.11 5.43 -42.93
C ARG A 407 -19.64 5.35 -43.08
N ILE A 408 -20.38 5.32 -41.96
CA ILE A 408 -21.84 5.36 -41.98
C ILE A 408 -22.29 6.78 -42.30
N THR A 409 -22.82 6.99 -43.50
CA THR A 409 -23.53 8.21 -43.87
C THR A 409 -24.92 8.16 -43.24
N VAL A 410 -25.18 9.00 -42.24
CA VAL A 410 -26.52 9.17 -41.67
C VAL A 410 -27.34 10.03 -42.62
N ILE A 411 -28.13 9.40 -43.49
CA ILE A 411 -29.01 10.08 -44.44
C ILE A 411 -30.36 10.33 -43.76
N GLY A 412 -30.76 11.61 -43.67
CA GLY A 412 -32.07 12.01 -43.18
C GLY A 412 -32.21 11.95 -41.65
N GLY A 413 -32.41 13.10 -41.03
CA GLY A 413 -32.73 13.16 -39.60
C GLY A 413 -33.02 14.57 -39.16
N SER A 414 -34.31 14.91 -39.11
CA SER A 414 -34.78 16.05 -38.33
C SER A 414 -34.26 15.92 -36.90
N ARG A 415 -33.69 17.01 -36.38
CA ARG A 415 -33.02 17.03 -35.09
C ARG A 415 -34.07 17.01 -33.98
N GLY A 416 -34.22 15.86 -33.31
CA GLY A 416 -35.07 15.75 -32.12
C GLY A 416 -34.65 16.72 -31.01
N ARG A 417 -35.63 17.26 -30.28
CA ARG A 417 -35.43 18.19 -29.15
C ARG A 417 -34.58 17.47 -28.07
N GLY A 418 -33.47 18.08 -27.65
CA GLY A 418 -32.55 17.52 -26.65
C GLY A 418 -31.32 16.78 -27.20
N ARG A 419 -31.19 16.58 -28.52
CA ARG A 419 -29.98 15.97 -29.11
C ARG A 419 -28.77 16.92 -29.00
N PRO A 420 -27.58 16.45 -28.53
CA PRO A 420 -26.38 17.27 -28.42
C PRO A 420 -26.02 17.97 -29.73
N MET A 421 -25.59 19.24 -29.64
CA MET A 421 -25.24 20.08 -30.80
C MET A 421 -24.05 19.54 -31.58
N LYS A 422 -23.08 18.91 -30.90
CA LYS A 422 -21.81 18.45 -31.49
C LYS A 422 -21.86 16.97 -31.79
N ASN A 423 -21.35 16.57 -32.96
CA ASN A 423 -21.14 15.16 -33.27
C ASN A 423 -19.85 14.62 -32.61
N TRP A 424 -19.72 13.30 -32.53
CA TRP A 424 -18.56 12.66 -31.89
C TRP A 424 -17.22 13.11 -32.50
N LYS A 425 -17.15 13.28 -33.82
CA LYS A 425 -15.91 13.74 -34.51
C LYS A 425 -15.52 15.17 -34.11
N GLU A 426 -16.50 16.07 -33.93
CA GLU A 426 -16.26 17.44 -33.46
C GLU A 426 -15.79 17.48 -32.00
N VAL A 427 -16.39 16.65 -31.14
CA VAL A 427 -15.97 16.51 -29.73
C VAL A 427 -14.53 16.00 -29.65
N ILE A 428 -14.18 14.98 -30.44
CA ILE A 428 -12.80 14.48 -30.51
C ILE A 428 -11.85 15.55 -31.03
N ARG A 429 -12.15 16.23 -32.15
CA ARG A 429 -11.30 17.31 -32.68
C ARG A 429 -11.05 18.42 -31.65
N GLN A 430 -12.06 18.81 -30.88
CA GLN A 430 -11.90 19.79 -29.81
C GLN A 430 -10.93 19.29 -28.73
N TYR A 431 -11.04 18.03 -28.31
CA TYR A 431 -10.14 17.45 -27.31
C TYR A 431 -8.71 17.24 -27.81
N LEU A 432 -8.54 16.89 -29.08
CA LEU A 432 -7.23 16.81 -29.72
C LEU A 432 -6.55 18.17 -29.73
N GLY A 433 -7.27 19.24 -30.10
CA GLY A 433 -6.75 20.60 -30.07
C GLY A 433 -6.42 21.08 -28.64
N LEU A 434 -7.25 20.72 -27.65
CA LEU A 434 -7.02 21.13 -26.25
C LEU A 434 -5.76 20.48 -25.63
N LEU A 435 -5.36 19.30 -26.10
CA LEU A 435 -4.20 18.56 -25.59
C LEU A 435 -2.99 18.58 -26.53
N ASP A 436 -3.05 19.36 -27.61
CA ASP A 436 -2.03 19.41 -28.67
C ASP A 436 -1.66 18.01 -29.20
N LEU A 437 -2.70 17.23 -29.56
CA LEU A 437 -2.58 15.88 -30.07
C LEU A 437 -2.99 15.80 -31.53
N THR A 438 -2.32 14.95 -32.30
CA THR A 438 -2.68 14.62 -33.67
C THR A 438 -3.25 13.20 -33.77
N GLU A 439 -4.02 12.90 -34.81
CA GLU A 439 -4.68 11.59 -34.93
C GLU A 439 -3.70 10.42 -35.19
N ASP A 440 -2.52 10.69 -35.75
CA ASP A 440 -1.47 9.71 -36.04
C ASP A 440 -0.74 9.26 -34.77
N MET A 441 -0.62 10.13 -33.75
CA MET A 441 -0.09 9.75 -32.43
C MET A 441 -0.89 8.63 -31.78
N ALA A 442 -2.15 8.42 -32.18
CA ALA A 442 -2.97 7.32 -31.68
C ALA A 442 -2.49 5.94 -32.14
N LEU A 443 -1.60 5.84 -33.13
CA LEU A 443 -1.03 4.57 -33.58
C LEU A 443 -0.03 4.00 -32.56
N ASP A 444 0.72 4.85 -31.86
CA ASP A 444 1.57 4.46 -30.74
C ASP A 444 0.73 4.38 -29.45
N ARG A 445 0.51 3.15 -28.96
CA ARG A 445 -0.29 2.90 -27.77
C ARG A 445 0.31 3.52 -26.50
N ASN A 446 1.64 3.52 -26.36
CA ASN A 446 2.33 3.96 -25.16
C ASN A 446 2.40 5.48 -25.09
N LEU A 447 2.77 6.12 -26.21
CA LEU A 447 2.73 7.57 -26.35
C LEU A 447 1.31 8.10 -26.13
N TRP A 448 0.31 7.48 -26.76
CA TRP A 448 -1.10 7.88 -26.62
C TRP A 448 -1.58 7.79 -25.18
N LYS A 449 -1.33 6.66 -24.49
CA LYS A 449 -1.74 6.44 -23.10
C LYS A 449 -1.14 7.49 -22.16
N THR A 450 0.11 7.88 -22.40
CA THR A 450 0.84 8.88 -21.61
C THR A 450 0.27 10.27 -21.84
N ARG A 451 0.04 10.65 -23.10
CA ARG A 451 -0.43 11.98 -23.49
C ARG A 451 -1.88 12.28 -23.13
N ILE A 452 -2.75 11.26 -23.05
CA ILE A 452 -4.15 11.43 -22.62
C ILE A 452 -4.34 11.23 -21.11
N ARG A 453 -3.25 11.05 -20.35
CA ARG A 453 -3.31 10.86 -18.90
C ARG A 453 -3.87 12.13 -18.28
N VAL A 454 -4.86 11.93 -17.42
CA VAL A 454 -5.37 12.96 -16.51
C VAL A 454 -4.67 12.70 -15.19
N ALA A 455 -3.89 13.67 -14.73
CA ALA A 455 -3.40 13.71 -13.36
C ALA A 455 -4.60 14.00 -12.47
N GLY A 456 -4.68 13.30 -11.35
CA GLY A 456 -5.73 13.45 -10.38
C GLY A 456 -5.45 12.56 -9.21
#